data_AF-A0A3L7RXM9-F1
#
_entry.id   AF-A0A3L7RXM9-F1
#
_cell.length_a   1.000
_cell.length_b   1.000
_cell.length_c   1.000
_cell.angle_alpha   90.00
_cell.angle_beta   90.00
_cell.angle_gamma   90.00
#
_symmetry.space_group_name_H-M   'P 1'
#
loop_
_entity.id
_entity.type
_entity.pdbx_description
1 polymer ?
#
loop_
_entity_poly.entity_id
_entity_poly.type
_entity_poly.pdbx_seq_one_letter_code
_entity_poly.pdbx_strand_id
1 'polypeptide(L)'
;MAICPAASQHIWPECAKADKVCLGSTDGKIDLTKKSGTAMFCFCILGDDGLMEYPVFTGVFIMGFRLLSCFLLSCVLMVSSAHAAVVTYTLSGGTIDGTLDGVSFTGANFTITADADPSNFVPGTVFGAPLLSQPAVSTMTIDGFASFQITNANFGPFLADVANLVGPGIGYGGFAFPEGELLRGIAAIGPLSSLSSNVTVTGALEGTADFTFTTTAGDLIFTSVSGNGTFNGEFPSSAVPEPTSMAIFGLGALGMAYRARRKSKA
;
A
#
# COMPACT_ATOMS: atom_id res chain seq x y z
N MET A 1 -48.13 51.35 -19.52
CA MET A 1 -49.01 50.16 -19.48
C MET A 1 -49.05 49.59 -20.88
N ALA A 2 -48.20 48.61 -21.18
CA ALA A 2 -48.14 47.99 -22.51
C ALA A 2 -49.07 46.77 -22.51
N ILE A 3 -50.01 46.74 -23.45
CA ILE A 3 -50.97 45.66 -23.63
C ILE A 3 -50.28 44.60 -24.51
N CYS A 4 -50.04 43.40 -23.99
CA CYS A 4 -49.59 42.27 -24.80
C CYS A 4 -50.73 41.78 -25.70
N PRO A 5 -50.53 41.60 -27.02
CA PRO A 5 -51.51 40.94 -27.86
C PRO A 5 -51.64 39.46 -27.47
N ALA A 6 -52.87 38.96 -27.49
CA ALA A 6 -53.20 37.58 -27.12
C ALA A 6 -52.61 36.59 -28.14
N ALA A 7 -51.43 36.04 -27.83
CA ALA A 7 -50.87 34.90 -28.56
C ALA A 7 -51.55 33.59 -28.11
N SER A 8 -51.92 32.75 -29.08
CA SER A 8 -52.59 31.47 -28.87
C SER A 8 -51.75 30.53 -27.98
N GLN A 9 -52.37 30.04 -26.92
CA GLN A 9 -51.73 29.32 -25.84
C GLN A 9 -51.42 27.86 -26.22
N HIS A 10 -50.14 27.54 -26.38
CA HIS A 10 -49.63 26.22 -26.03
C HIS A 10 -48.62 26.42 -24.90
N ILE A 11 -49.13 26.55 -23.68
CA ILE A 11 -48.33 26.80 -22.48
C ILE A 11 -48.26 25.49 -21.69
N TRP A 12 -47.06 25.02 -21.40
CA TRP A 12 -46.83 23.87 -20.52
C TRP A 12 -47.38 24.14 -19.11
N PRO A 13 -48.09 23.19 -18.47
CA PRO A 13 -48.80 23.42 -17.21
C PRO A 13 -47.87 23.79 -16.03
N GLU A 14 -46.57 23.53 -16.13
CA GLU A 14 -45.60 23.82 -15.07
C GLU A 14 -45.17 25.30 -15.03
N CYS A 15 -45.41 26.09 -16.08
CA CYS A 15 -45.11 27.53 -16.08
C CYS A 15 -46.29 28.42 -15.61
N ALA A 16 -47.43 27.83 -15.23
CA ALA A 16 -48.65 28.59 -14.95
C ALA A 16 -48.66 29.33 -13.59
N LYS A 17 -47.69 29.08 -12.70
CA LYS A 17 -47.64 29.65 -11.34
C LYS A 17 -46.56 30.68 -11.08
N ALA A 18 -45.74 31.04 -12.07
CA ALA A 18 -44.77 32.12 -11.91
C ALA A 18 -45.43 33.46 -12.23
N ASP A 19 -45.31 34.44 -11.32
CA ASP A 19 -45.71 35.83 -11.57
C ASP A 19 -45.04 36.30 -12.86
N LYS A 20 -45.85 36.52 -13.91
CA LYS A 20 -45.37 36.99 -15.21
C LYS A 20 -45.05 38.47 -15.12
N VAL A 21 -43.85 38.79 -14.63
CA VAL A 21 -43.27 40.12 -14.80
C VAL A 21 -42.53 40.13 -16.14
N CYS A 22 -43.11 40.76 -17.15
CA CYS A 22 -42.40 41.04 -18.40
C CYS A 22 -41.30 42.06 -18.10
N LEU A 23 -40.04 41.61 -18.03
CA LEU A 23 -38.89 42.48 -17.86
C LEU A 23 -38.46 42.99 -19.24
N GLY A 24 -38.82 44.23 -19.55
CA GLY A 24 -38.35 44.92 -20.74
C GLY A 24 -38.99 46.30 -20.88
N SER A 25 -38.26 47.34 -20.49
CA SER A 25 -38.36 48.62 -21.21
C SER A 25 -37.55 48.49 -22.49
N THR A 26 -37.87 49.32 -23.49
CA THR A 26 -37.21 49.42 -24.81
C THR A 26 -35.72 49.77 -24.76
N ASP A 27 -35.18 49.98 -23.57
CA ASP A 27 -33.87 50.58 -23.30
C ASP A 27 -32.83 49.53 -22.87
N GLY A 28 -33.19 48.24 -22.90
CA GLY A 28 -32.24 47.12 -22.84
C GLY A 28 -31.56 46.90 -21.49
N LYS A 29 -32.02 47.54 -20.41
CA LYS A 29 -31.46 47.35 -19.06
C LYS A 29 -32.37 46.44 -18.23
N ILE A 30 -31.80 45.35 -17.72
CA ILE A 30 -32.44 44.46 -16.75
C ILE A 30 -31.89 44.82 -15.37
N ASP A 31 -32.76 45.36 -14.50
CA ASP A 31 -32.41 45.65 -13.11
C ASP A 31 -32.61 44.39 -12.26
N LEU A 32 -31.51 43.76 -11.84
CA LEU A 32 -31.50 42.56 -11.00
C LEU A 32 -31.42 42.87 -9.50
N THR A 33 -31.63 44.13 -9.08
CA THR A 33 -31.33 44.57 -7.70
C THR A 33 -32.42 44.21 -6.68
N LYS A 34 -33.35 43.30 -6.97
CA LYS A 34 -34.40 42.90 -6.01
C LYS A 34 -34.50 41.39 -5.77
N LYS A 35 -34.21 41.04 -4.51
CA LYS A 35 -34.53 39.85 -3.70
C LYS A 35 -33.56 38.66 -3.78
N SER A 36 -32.96 38.41 -2.60
CA SER A 36 -32.36 37.14 -2.20
C SER A 36 -33.41 36.02 -2.25
N GLY A 37 -33.34 35.20 -3.29
CA GLY A 37 -34.14 33.98 -3.44
C GLY A 37 -33.76 33.26 -4.73
N THR A 38 -33.67 31.94 -4.68
CA THR A 38 -33.36 31.08 -5.84
C THR A 38 -34.60 30.99 -6.73
N ALA A 39 -34.82 31.99 -7.57
CA ALA A 39 -35.85 31.92 -8.61
C ALA A 39 -35.27 31.32 -9.88
N MET A 40 -35.93 30.30 -10.45
CA MET A 40 -35.64 29.87 -11.82
C MET A 40 -36.19 30.92 -12.78
N PHE A 41 -35.30 31.58 -13.51
CA PHE A 41 -35.67 32.46 -14.61
C PHE A 41 -35.75 31.65 -15.90
N CYS A 42 -36.87 31.78 -16.62
CA CYS A 42 -37.01 31.27 -17.97
C CYS A 42 -36.93 32.46 -18.93
N PHE A 43 -35.96 32.45 -19.84
CA PHE A 43 -35.80 33.50 -20.84
C PHE A 43 -36.45 33.06 -22.15
N CYS A 44 -37.45 33.79 -22.63
CA CYS A 44 -37.94 33.65 -24.00
C CYS A 44 -37.37 34.81 -24.82
N ILE A 45 -36.55 34.50 -25.83
CA ILE A 45 -36.11 35.48 -26.81
C ILE A 45 -37.06 35.36 -28.00
N LEU A 46 -37.83 36.41 -28.26
CA LEU A 46 -38.68 36.51 -29.44
C LEU A 46 -37.82 37.00 -30.60
N GLY A 47 -37.55 36.11 -31.56
CA GLY A 47 -37.09 36.51 -32.89
C GLY A 47 -38.30 36.67 -33.82
N ASP A 48 -38.23 37.61 -34.76
CA ASP A 48 -39.33 37.96 -35.67
C ASP A 48 -39.71 36.83 -36.66
N ASP A 49 -38.89 35.76 -36.74
CA ASP A 49 -39.01 34.73 -37.78
C ASP A 49 -39.48 33.35 -37.28
N GLY A 50 -40.06 33.29 -36.09
CA GLY A 50 -40.61 32.06 -35.52
C GLY A 50 -39.72 31.46 -34.42
N LEU A 51 -40.40 30.96 -33.39
CA LEU A 51 -39.82 30.45 -32.14
C LEU A 51 -38.88 29.26 -32.42
N MET A 52 -37.56 29.49 -32.42
CA MET A 52 -36.58 28.43 -32.24
C MET A 52 -36.20 28.33 -30.77
N GLU A 53 -36.87 27.43 -30.06
CA GLU A 53 -36.51 27.02 -28.71
C GLU A 53 -35.24 26.15 -28.76
N TYR A 54 -34.07 26.76 -28.54
CA TYR A 54 -32.89 25.99 -28.16
C TYR A 54 -32.84 25.92 -26.64
N PRO A 55 -32.93 24.74 -26.01
CA PRO A 55 -32.75 24.63 -24.57
C PRO A 55 -31.30 24.97 -24.22
N VAL A 56 -31.05 26.21 -23.80
CA VAL A 56 -29.75 26.69 -23.30
C VAL A 56 -29.26 25.87 -22.09
N PHE A 57 -30.16 25.09 -21.49
CA PHE A 57 -29.86 24.16 -20.40
C PHE A 57 -28.96 22.97 -20.76
N THR A 58 -28.77 22.62 -22.04
CA THR A 58 -27.94 21.45 -22.39
C THR A 58 -26.45 21.71 -22.26
N GLY A 59 -25.99 22.96 -22.40
CA GLY A 59 -24.55 23.29 -22.39
C GLY A 59 -23.89 23.19 -21.00
N VAL A 60 -24.59 23.65 -19.96
CA VAL A 60 -24.03 23.71 -18.58
C VAL A 60 -23.92 22.31 -17.97
N PHE A 61 -24.88 21.43 -18.22
CA PHE A 61 -24.82 20.04 -17.75
C PHE A 61 -23.66 19.27 -18.41
N ILE A 62 -23.39 19.47 -19.70
CA ILE A 62 -22.30 18.77 -20.40
C ILE A 62 -20.92 19.22 -19.86
N MET A 63 -20.75 20.47 -19.47
CA MET A 63 -19.50 20.98 -18.91
C MET A 63 -19.21 20.44 -17.50
N GLY A 64 -20.24 20.34 -16.65
CA GLY A 64 -20.12 19.81 -15.29
C GLY A 64 -19.68 18.34 -15.24
N PHE A 65 -20.26 17.49 -16.11
CA PHE A 65 -19.89 16.08 -16.20
C PHE A 65 -18.43 15.86 -16.64
N ARG A 66 -17.87 16.74 -17.48
CA ARG A 66 -16.47 16.64 -17.92
C ARG A 66 -15.48 16.98 -16.81
N LEU A 67 -15.74 18.04 -16.04
CA LEU A 67 -14.89 18.41 -14.90
C LEU A 67 -14.94 17.35 -13.80
N LEU A 68 -16.13 16.82 -13.50
CA LEU A 68 -16.30 15.75 -12.52
C LEU A 68 -15.59 14.46 -12.96
N SER A 69 -15.66 14.11 -14.25
CA SER A 69 -14.95 12.94 -14.80
C SER A 69 -13.43 13.10 -14.72
N CYS A 70 -12.88 14.29 -15.00
CA CYS A 70 -11.45 14.54 -14.85
C CYS A 70 -10.99 14.49 -13.39
N PHE A 71 -11.81 14.99 -12.46
CA PHE A 71 -11.53 14.93 -11.03
C PHE A 71 -11.55 13.51 -10.51
N LEU A 72 -12.59 12.73 -10.84
CA LEU A 72 -12.68 11.31 -10.47
C LEU A 72 -11.55 10.47 -11.07
N LEU A 73 -11.16 10.73 -12.32
CA LEU A 73 -10.03 10.04 -12.94
C LEU A 73 -8.70 10.41 -12.25
N SER A 74 -8.52 11.66 -11.84
CA SER A 74 -7.34 12.09 -11.08
C SER A 74 -7.28 11.45 -9.69
N CYS A 75 -8.43 11.30 -9.02
CA CYS A 75 -8.51 10.60 -7.73
C CYS A 75 -8.20 9.10 -7.85
N VAL A 76 -8.64 8.44 -8.92
CA VAL A 76 -8.34 7.01 -9.16
C VAL A 76 -6.86 6.80 -9.53
N LEU A 77 -6.22 7.76 -10.21
CA LEU A 77 -4.79 7.70 -10.54
C LEU A 77 -3.86 8.02 -9.36
N MET A 78 -4.38 8.57 -8.26
CA MET A 78 -3.62 8.88 -7.05
C MET A 78 -3.59 7.72 -6.04
N VAL A 79 -4.23 6.58 -6.33
CA VAL A 79 -4.11 5.37 -5.51
C VAL A 79 -2.77 4.70 -5.85
N SER A 80 -1.67 5.25 -5.32
CA SER A 80 -0.44 4.48 -5.23
C SER A 80 -0.68 3.37 -4.21
N SER A 81 -0.65 2.12 -4.65
CA SER A 81 -0.52 0.99 -3.74
C SER A 81 0.82 1.13 -3.03
N ALA A 82 0.83 1.72 -1.84
CA ALA A 82 1.98 1.69 -0.96
C ALA A 82 2.12 0.26 -0.43
N HIS A 83 2.61 -0.65 -1.27
CA HIS A 83 3.10 -1.93 -0.78
C HIS A 83 4.45 -1.65 -0.11
N ALA A 84 4.48 -1.78 1.21
CA ALA A 84 5.75 -1.86 1.92
C ALA A 84 6.57 -3.01 1.30
N ALA A 85 7.82 -2.73 0.94
CA ALA A 85 8.68 -3.72 0.32
C ALA A 85 8.97 -4.82 1.34
N VAL A 86 8.46 -6.01 1.07
CA VAL A 86 8.78 -7.22 1.83
C VAL A 86 10.28 -7.50 1.66
N VAL A 87 10.95 -7.75 2.79
CA VAL A 87 12.37 -8.12 2.86
C VAL A 87 12.47 -9.58 3.26
N THR A 88 13.31 -10.32 2.55
CA THR A 88 13.62 -11.70 2.91
C THR A 88 14.82 -11.71 3.83
N TYR A 89 14.60 -12.16 5.06
CA TYR A 89 15.65 -12.38 6.05
C TYR A 89 16.11 -13.83 5.96
N THR A 90 17.42 -14.05 5.97
CA THR A 90 18.05 -15.36 5.87
C THR A 90 19.14 -15.51 6.91
N LEU A 91 19.13 -16.62 7.67
CA LEU A 91 20.23 -17.04 8.54
C LEU A 91 20.77 -18.36 8.01
N SER A 92 22.06 -18.41 7.70
CA SER A 92 22.73 -19.62 7.21
C SER A 92 24.19 -19.68 7.65
N GLY A 93 24.81 -20.85 7.50
CA GLY A 93 26.19 -21.11 7.92
C GLY A 93 26.27 -21.89 9.23
N GLY A 94 27.48 -22.29 9.60
CA GLY A 94 27.76 -23.12 10.78
C GLY A 94 27.05 -24.48 10.74
N THR A 95 27.00 -25.14 11.89
CA THR A 95 26.38 -26.46 12.03
C THR A 95 25.57 -26.58 13.31
N ILE A 96 24.52 -27.38 13.26
CA ILE A 96 23.64 -27.69 14.39
C ILE A 96 23.58 -29.19 14.67
N ASP A 97 23.43 -29.53 15.95
CA ASP A 97 23.12 -30.88 16.44
C ASP A 97 21.74 -30.86 17.09
N GLY A 98 20.99 -31.96 17.01
CA GLY A 98 19.65 -31.98 17.58
C GLY A 98 18.80 -33.17 17.20
N THR A 99 17.50 -33.01 17.39
CA THR A 99 16.46 -33.94 16.94
C THR A 99 15.33 -33.20 16.22
N LEU A 100 14.76 -33.81 15.19
CA LEU A 100 13.52 -33.37 14.54
C LEU A 100 12.54 -34.56 14.54
N ASP A 101 11.42 -34.41 15.22
CA ASP A 101 10.42 -35.48 15.43
C ASP A 101 11.06 -36.76 16.00
N GLY A 102 12.03 -36.58 16.91
CA GLY A 102 12.80 -37.68 17.52
C GLY A 102 13.92 -38.25 16.63
N VAL A 103 14.05 -37.86 15.36
CA VAL A 103 15.16 -38.25 14.49
C VAL A 103 16.37 -37.37 14.76
N SER A 104 17.46 -37.96 15.24
CA SER A 104 18.69 -37.23 15.55
C SER A 104 19.46 -36.79 14.29
N PHE A 105 20.10 -35.63 14.39
CA PHE A 105 21.08 -35.13 13.42
C PHE A 105 22.29 -34.53 14.14
N THR A 106 23.43 -34.52 13.45
CA THR A 106 24.71 -34.04 14.00
C THR A 106 25.52 -33.38 12.90
N GLY A 107 26.10 -32.21 13.19
CA GLY A 107 26.91 -31.43 12.28
C GLY A 107 26.15 -30.99 11.03
N ALA A 108 24.83 -30.84 11.12
CA ALA A 108 24.00 -30.55 9.95
C ALA A 108 24.09 -29.07 9.61
N ASN A 109 24.26 -28.75 8.32
CA ASN A 109 24.05 -27.37 7.86
C ASN A 109 22.56 -27.06 7.91
N PHE A 110 22.26 -25.77 8.06
CA PHE A 110 20.89 -25.31 8.10
C PHE A 110 20.74 -23.95 7.40
N THR A 111 19.50 -23.62 7.07
CA THR A 111 19.12 -22.28 6.64
C THR A 111 17.73 -21.97 7.15
N ILE A 112 17.54 -20.78 7.72
CA ILE A 112 16.24 -20.24 8.14
C ILE A 112 15.95 -19.01 7.28
N THR A 113 14.76 -18.94 6.71
CA THR A 113 14.27 -17.80 5.93
C THR A 113 12.92 -17.32 6.42
N ALA A 114 12.70 -16.01 6.47
CA ALA A 114 11.35 -15.45 6.60
C ALA A 114 11.22 -14.15 5.82
N ASP A 115 10.04 -13.97 5.25
CA ASP A 115 9.63 -12.70 4.65
C ASP A 115 8.98 -11.83 5.72
N ALA A 116 9.52 -10.63 5.90
CA ALA A 116 9.06 -9.68 6.89
C ALA A 116 9.01 -8.26 6.31
N ASP A 117 8.28 -7.38 6.98
CA ASP A 117 8.06 -6.01 6.53
C ASP A 117 8.81 -5.09 7.49
N PRO A 118 9.90 -4.45 7.04
CA PRO A 118 10.69 -3.51 7.84
C PRO A 118 9.89 -2.50 8.67
N SER A 119 8.71 -2.09 8.18
CA SER A 119 7.86 -1.12 8.87
C SER A 119 7.07 -1.70 10.04
N ASN A 120 6.97 -3.02 10.14
CA ASN A 120 6.25 -3.74 11.20
C ASN A 120 7.16 -4.28 12.30
N PHE A 121 8.46 -3.96 12.29
CA PHE A 121 9.33 -4.28 13.41
C PHE A 121 8.88 -3.53 14.66
N VAL A 122 8.70 -4.28 15.74
CA VAL A 122 8.31 -3.76 17.05
C VAL A 122 9.58 -3.52 17.87
N PRO A 123 9.80 -2.29 18.35
CA PRO A 123 10.88 -2.00 19.28
C PRO A 123 10.66 -2.69 20.63
N GLY A 124 11.73 -3.19 21.21
CA GLY A 124 11.76 -3.80 22.53
C GLY A 124 13.15 -3.73 23.16
N THR A 125 13.37 -4.54 24.19
CA THR A 125 14.68 -4.66 24.85
C THR A 125 14.97 -6.11 25.21
N VAL A 126 16.23 -6.52 25.09
CA VAL A 126 16.74 -7.81 25.57
C VAL A 126 17.99 -7.55 26.40
N PHE A 127 18.09 -8.04 27.63
CA PHE A 127 19.24 -7.77 28.52
C PHE A 127 19.58 -6.26 28.64
N GLY A 128 18.58 -5.39 28.57
CA GLY A 128 18.74 -3.93 28.57
C GLY A 128 19.32 -3.33 27.28
N ALA A 129 19.59 -4.14 26.25
CA ALA A 129 19.98 -3.73 24.91
C ALA A 129 18.76 -3.46 24.02
N PRO A 130 18.80 -2.47 23.11
CA PRO A 130 17.75 -2.23 22.13
C PRO A 130 17.52 -3.44 21.22
N LEU A 131 16.25 -3.79 21.02
CA LEU A 131 15.80 -4.90 20.18
C LEU A 131 14.79 -4.38 19.14
N LEU A 132 14.89 -4.87 17.91
CA LEU A 132 13.83 -4.85 16.92
C LEU A 132 13.44 -6.30 16.63
N SER A 133 12.15 -6.62 16.68
CA SER A 133 11.66 -7.95 16.32
C SER A 133 10.35 -7.89 15.55
N GLN A 134 10.09 -8.89 14.72
CA GLN A 134 8.83 -9.03 14.01
C GLN A 134 8.43 -10.51 13.93
N PRO A 135 7.22 -10.89 14.38
CA PRO A 135 6.66 -12.21 14.10
C PRO A 135 6.56 -12.45 12.58
N ALA A 136 7.07 -13.58 12.10
CA ALA A 136 7.00 -13.95 10.69
C ALA A 136 7.03 -15.48 10.53
N VAL A 137 6.33 -15.99 9.50
CA VAL A 137 6.37 -17.42 9.19
C VAL A 137 7.78 -17.77 8.71
N SER A 138 8.50 -18.51 9.54
CA SER A 138 9.90 -18.86 9.28
C SER A 138 9.98 -20.27 8.73
N THR A 139 10.60 -20.40 7.56
CA THR A 139 10.87 -21.68 6.91
C THR A 139 12.31 -22.09 7.19
N MET A 140 12.52 -23.34 7.57
CA MET A 140 13.83 -23.89 7.87
C MET A 140 14.14 -25.08 6.96
N THR A 141 15.42 -25.24 6.66
CA THR A 141 16.00 -26.43 6.02
C THR A 141 17.15 -26.91 6.88
N ILE A 142 17.26 -28.23 7.04
CA ILE A 142 18.36 -28.93 7.71
C ILE A 142 18.82 -30.02 6.75
N ASP A 143 20.13 -30.14 6.54
CA ASP A 143 20.69 -31.19 5.69
C ASP A 143 20.17 -32.58 6.11
N GLY A 144 19.57 -33.31 5.16
CA GLY A 144 18.97 -34.62 5.42
C GLY A 144 17.46 -34.60 5.71
N PHE A 145 16.82 -33.44 5.79
CA PHE A 145 15.37 -33.30 6.01
C PHE A 145 14.69 -32.50 4.91
N ALA A 146 13.38 -32.70 4.75
CA ALA A 146 12.55 -31.82 3.93
C ALA A 146 12.41 -30.45 4.62
N SER A 147 12.12 -29.40 3.84
CA SER A 147 11.86 -28.08 4.42
C SER A 147 10.58 -28.09 5.28
N PHE A 148 10.59 -27.35 6.37
CA PHE A 148 9.48 -27.25 7.32
C PHE A 148 9.35 -25.82 7.86
N GLN A 149 8.21 -25.50 8.47
CA GLN A 149 7.97 -24.20 9.08
C GLN A 149 8.05 -24.30 10.61
N ILE A 150 8.62 -23.29 11.24
CA ILE A 150 8.58 -23.11 12.70
C ILE A 150 7.26 -22.41 13.03
N THR A 151 6.45 -23.04 13.89
CA THR A 151 5.07 -22.60 14.20
C THR A 151 4.92 -22.03 15.61
N ASN A 152 6.02 -21.85 16.34
CA ASN A 152 6.00 -21.13 17.62
C ASN A 152 5.41 -19.72 17.43
N ALA A 153 4.47 -19.34 18.31
CA ALA A 153 3.89 -18.01 18.27
C ALA A 153 4.98 -16.95 18.47
N ASN A 154 4.89 -15.85 17.70
CA ASN A 154 5.82 -14.72 17.74
C ASN A 154 7.26 -15.02 17.30
N PHE A 155 7.55 -16.22 16.76
CA PHE A 155 8.86 -16.50 16.17
C PHE A 155 9.03 -15.71 14.87
N GLY A 156 10.22 -15.16 14.65
CA GLY A 156 10.54 -14.41 13.44
C GLY A 156 11.90 -13.73 13.52
N PRO A 157 12.25 -12.89 12.53
CA PRO A 157 13.51 -12.18 12.50
C PRO A 157 13.62 -11.17 13.64
N PHE A 158 14.84 -11.03 14.17
CA PHE A 158 15.17 -10.01 15.14
C PHE A 158 16.58 -9.43 14.93
N LEU A 159 16.76 -8.22 15.45
CA LEU A 159 18.03 -7.51 15.53
C LEU A 159 18.19 -6.93 16.92
N ALA A 160 19.32 -7.18 17.58
CA ALA A 160 19.61 -6.59 18.88
C ALA A 160 20.97 -5.90 18.86
N ASP A 161 21.02 -4.64 19.30
CA ASP A 161 22.28 -3.91 19.51
C ASP A 161 22.79 -4.20 20.92
N VAL A 162 23.75 -5.11 21.03
CA VAL A 162 24.33 -5.56 22.30
C VAL A 162 25.70 -4.94 22.55
N ALA A 163 25.92 -3.74 22.02
CA ALA A 163 27.18 -3.02 22.16
C ALA A 163 27.57 -2.77 23.63
N ASN A 164 26.58 -2.67 24.52
CA ASN A 164 26.75 -2.52 25.97
C ASN A 164 27.15 -3.82 26.70
N LEU A 165 26.94 -4.99 26.09
CA LEU A 165 27.19 -6.29 26.72
C LEU A 165 28.46 -6.94 26.19
N VAL A 166 28.66 -6.94 24.87
CA VAL A 166 29.75 -7.67 24.21
C VAL A 166 30.88 -6.74 23.80
N GLY A 167 30.56 -5.52 23.36
CA GLY A 167 31.53 -4.52 22.93
C GLY A 167 30.98 -3.61 21.83
N PRO A 168 31.56 -2.41 21.65
CA PRO A 168 31.02 -1.39 20.75
C PRO A 168 30.89 -1.90 19.31
N GLY A 169 29.71 -1.68 18.71
CA GLY A 169 29.42 -2.06 17.32
C GLY A 169 29.11 -3.54 17.09
N ILE A 170 28.90 -4.32 18.15
CA ILE A 170 28.49 -5.73 18.06
C ILE A 170 26.99 -5.87 18.28
N GLY A 171 26.33 -6.67 17.44
CA GLY A 171 24.91 -6.98 17.53
C GLY A 171 24.59 -8.43 17.25
N TYR A 172 23.37 -8.81 17.60
CA TYR A 172 22.75 -10.07 17.17
C TYR A 172 21.87 -9.83 15.95
N GLY A 173 21.93 -10.75 14.99
CA GLY A 173 20.94 -10.90 13.93
C GLY A 173 20.54 -12.36 13.79
N GLY A 174 19.25 -12.65 13.82
CA GLY A 174 18.79 -14.04 13.79
C GLY A 174 17.28 -14.21 13.82
N PHE A 175 16.86 -15.40 14.24
CA PHE A 175 15.46 -15.78 14.40
C PHE A 175 15.19 -16.21 15.84
N ALA A 176 14.21 -15.58 16.47
CA ALA A 176 13.82 -15.88 17.84
C ALA A 176 12.36 -15.46 18.08
N PHE A 177 11.83 -15.87 19.23
CA PHE A 177 10.71 -15.16 19.85
C PHE A 177 11.15 -14.61 21.22
N PRO A 178 10.66 -13.44 21.64
CA PRO A 178 10.90 -12.92 22.98
C PRO A 178 10.05 -13.68 24.01
N GLU A 179 10.68 -14.11 25.09
CA GLU A 179 10.04 -14.72 26.25
C GLU A 179 10.48 -13.96 27.52
N GLY A 180 9.78 -12.86 27.82
CA GLY A 180 10.22 -11.92 28.85
C GLY A 180 11.49 -11.19 28.41
N GLU A 181 12.56 -11.29 29.19
CA GLU A 181 13.87 -10.71 28.85
C GLU A 181 14.80 -11.67 28.09
N LEU A 182 14.35 -12.89 27.80
CA LEU A 182 15.13 -13.89 27.10
C LEU A 182 14.73 -13.95 25.62
N LEU A 183 15.71 -14.24 24.76
CA LEU A 183 15.47 -14.63 23.37
C LEU A 183 15.68 -16.13 23.23
N ARG A 184 14.66 -16.81 22.70
CA ARG A 184 14.70 -18.24 22.36
C ARG A 184 14.83 -18.38 20.87
N GLY A 185 16.00 -18.83 20.39
CA GLY A 185 16.27 -18.85 18.95
C GLY A 185 17.71 -19.19 18.59
N ILE A 186 18.09 -18.85 17.35
CA ILE A 186 19.45 -18.93 16.82
C ILE A 186 19.79 -17.58 16.16
N ALA A 187 21.00 -17.09 16.41
CA ALA A 187 21.50 -15.84 15.84
C ALA A 187 23.00 -15.90 15.55
N ALA A 188 23.44 -15.06 14.61
CA ALA A 188 24.83 -14.71 14.44
C ALA A 188 25.17 -13.50 15.31
N ILE A 189 26.31 -13.55 15.99
CA ILE A 189 26.92 -12.40 16.67
C ILE A 189 28.01 -11.84 15.80
N GLY A 190 27.92 -10.55 15.47
CA GLY A 190 28.95 -9.90 14.69
C GLY A 190 28.80 -8.38 14.67
N PRO A 191 29.59 -7.71 13.83
CA PRO A 191 29.45 -6.27 13.62
C PRO A 191 28.03 -5.92 13.17
N LEU A 192 27.44 -4.91 13.79
CA LEU A 192 26.13 -4.36 13.45
C LEU A 192 26.27 -2.87 13.15
N SER A 193 26.13 -2.48 11.87
CA SER A 193 26.28 -1.08 11.46
C SER A 193 25.10 -0.21 11.85
N SER A 194 23.90 -0.80 11.90
CA SER A 194 22.65 -0.10 12.25
C SER A 194 21.52 -1.09 12.49
N LEU A 195 20.55 -0.72 13.33
CA LEU A 195 19.23 -1.35 13.38
C LEU A 195 18.39 -0.87 12.19
N SER A 196 18.67 -1.42 11.00
CA SER A 196 17.91 -1.16 9.78
C SER A 196 17.55 -2.47 9.08
N SER A 197 16.68 -2.40 8.08
CA SER A 197 16.18 -3.56 7.37
C SER A 197 17.15 -4.21 6.40
N ASN A 198 18.11 -3.44 5.86
CA ASN A 198 19.21 -3.99 5.09
C ASN A 198 20.41 -4.17 6.02
N VAL A 199 20.55 -5.37 6.54
CA VAL A 199 21.50 -5.68 7.59
C VAL A 199 22.15 -7.00 7.31
N THR A 200 23.47 -7.03 7.46
CA THR A 200 24.25 -8.26 7.43
C THR A 200 25.01 -8.36 8.74
N VAL A 201 24.78 -9.45 9.48
CA VAL A 201 25.53 -9.78 10.69
C VAL A 201 26.22 -11.11 10.45
N THR A 202 27.55 -11.11 10.50
CA THR A 202 28.37 -12.30 10.30
C THR A 202 29.28 -12.50 11.49
N GLY A 203 29.29 -13.72 12.04
CA GLY A 203 30.21 -14.12 13.10
C GLY A 203 29.76 -15.40 13.79
N ALA A 204 30.10 -15.56 15.07
CA ALA A 204 29.82 -16.80 15.81
C ALA A 204 28.31 -17.04 15.90
N LEU A 205 27.88 -18.28 15.67
CA LEU A 205 26.50 -18.67 15.94
C LEU A 205 26.30 -18.92 17.42
N GLU A 206 25.19 -18.40 17.93
CA GLU A 206 24.65 -18.75 19.23
C GLU A 206 23.21 -19.22 19.08
N GLY A 207 22.81 -20.14 19.93
CA GLY A 207 21.44 -20.63 19.95
C GLY A 207 21.04 -21.14 21.33
N THR A 208 19.74 -21.19 21.58
CA THR A 208 19.21 -21.80 22.81
C THR A 208 19.22 -23.31 22.68
N ALA A 209 20.17 -23.97 23.36
CA ALA A 209 20.19 -25.41 23.49
C ALA A 209 19.02 -25.92 24.37
N ASP A 210 18.60 -27.16 24.10
CA ASP A 210 17.58 -27.92 24.83
C ASP A 210 16.20 -27.22 24.90
N PHE A 211 15.93 -26.33 23.94
CA PHE A 211 14.62 -25.72 23.76
C PHE A 211 13.83 -26.42 22.64
N THR A 212 12.55 -26.67 22.88
CA THR A 212 11.64 -27.31 21.90
C THR A 212 10.95 -26.26 21.03
N PHE A 213 11.32 -26.24 19.76
CA PHE A 213 10.62 -25.50 18.72
C PHE A 213 9.55 -26.41 18.09
N THR A 214 8.31 -25.94 18.03
CA THR A 214 7.22 -26.65 17.36
C THR A 214 7.29 -26.36 15.87
N THR A 215 7.25 -27.39 15.04
CA THR A 215 7.33 -27.25 13.58
C THR A 215 6.25 -28.04 12.85
N THR A 216 6.07 -27.79 11.56
CA THR A 216 5.19 -28.60 10.71
C THR A 216 5.68 -30.03 10.49
N ALA A 217 6.94 -30.33 10.82
CA ALA A 217 7.55 -31.64 10.70
C ALA A 217 7.73 -32.36 12.05
N GLY A 218 7.14 -31.84 13.14
CA GLY A 218 7.30 -32.35 14.50
C GLY A 218 8.11 -31.41 15.39
N ASP A 219 8.52 -31.90 16.56
CA ASP A 219 9.31 -31.11 17.51
C ASP A 219 10.78 -31.05 17.10
N LEU A 220 11.34 -29.84 17.03
CA LEU A 220 12.74 -29.57 16.76
C LEU A 220 13.43 -29.17 18.07
N ILE A 221 14.52 -29.86 18.43
CA ILE A 221 15.32 -29.54 19.62
C ILE A 221 16.78 -29.43 19.20
N PHE A 222 17.39 -28.27 19.42
CA PHE A 222 18.83 -28.10 19.24
C PHE A 222 19.56 -28.55 20.51
N THR A 223 20.58 -29.38 20.37
CA THR A 223 21.48 -29.77 21.48
C THR A 223 22.77 -28.97 21.45
N SER A 224 23.22 -28.57 20.25
CA SER A 224 24.39 -27.73 20.08
C SER A 224 24.26 -26.86 18.82
N VAL A 225 24.89 -25.69 18.87
CA VAL A 225 25.08 -24.80 17.71
C VAL A 225 26.56 -24.42 17.69
N SER A 226 27.20 -24.51 16.53
CA SER A 226 28.63 -24.23 16.40
C SER A 226 29.01 -23.63 15.06
N GLY A 227 30.20 -23.02 15.00
CA GLY A 227 30.72 -22.37 13.80
C GLY A 227 30.23 -20.93 13.63
N ASN A 228 30.37 -20.42 12.41
CA ASN A 228 30.01 -19.05 12.06
C ASN A 228 28.81 -19.03 11.12
N GLY A 229 27.91 -18.07 11.35
CA GLY A 229 26.72 -17.85 10.54
C GLY A 229 26.68 -16.44 9.98
N THR A 230 25.81 -16.26 9.00
CA THR A 230 25.48 -14.98 8.39
C THR A 230 23.97 -14.80 8.43
N PHE A 231 23.53 -13.77 9.14
CA PHE A 231 22.19 -13.23 9.05
C PHE A 231 22.18 -12.10 8.02
N ASN A 232 21.28 -12.17 7.04
CA ASN A 232 21.16 -11.18 5.98
C ASN A 232 19.69 -10.80 5.76
N GLY A 233 19.37 -9.51 5.80
CA GLY A 233 18.10 -8.95 5.32
C GLY A 233 18.31 -8.35 3.94
N GLU A 234 17.89 -9.05 2.89
CA GLU A 234 18.06 -8.57 1.52
C GLU A 234 16.74 -8.02 0.99
N PHE A 235 16.75 -6.74 0.59
CA PHE A 235 15.65 -6.20 -0.20
C PHE A 235 15.65 -6.91 -1.55
N PRO A 236 14.50 -7.39 -2.04
CA PRO A 236 14.42 -7.90 -3.40
C PRO A 236 14.97 -6.82 -4.33
N SER A 237 15.96 -7.18 -5.17
CA SER A 237 16.59 -6.27 -6.11
C SER A 237 15.50 -5.58 -6.92
N SER A 238 15.20 -4.33 -6.57
CA SER A 238 14.06 -3.50 -7.02
C SER A 238 13.09 -4.24 -7.93
N ALA A 239 11.96 -4.70 -7.37
CA ALA A 239 10.86 -5.19 -8.18
C ALA A 239 10.58 -4.17 -9.30
N VAL A 240 10.67 -4.68 -10.53
CA VAL A 240 10.37 -4.05 -11.82
C VAL A 240 9.21 -3.05 -11.68
N PRO A 241 9.27 -1.88 -12.36
CA PRO A 241 8.34 -0.77 -12.15
C PRO A 241 6.88 -1.22 -12.05
N GLU A 242 6.29 -0.88 -10.91
CA GLU A 242 4.95 -1.25 -10.49
C GLU A 242 3.87 -1.05 -11.57
N PRO A 243 2.73 -1.76 -11.50
CA PRO A 243 1.64 -1.74 -12.48
C PRO A 243 1.08 -0.36 -12.83
N THR A 244 1.38 0.68 -12.04
CA THR A 244 1.15 2.08 -12.42
C THR A 244 1.88 2.46 -13.71
N SER A 245 3.08 1.94 -13.96
CA SER A 245 3.81 2.14 -15.22
C SER A 245 3.08 1.49 -16.39
N MET A 246 2.55 0.27 -16.21
CA MET A 246 1.70 -0.39 -17.22
C MET A 246 0.35 0.31 -17.40
N ALA A 247 -0.25 0.82 -16.33
CA ALA A 247 -1.49 1.58 -16.39
C ALA A 247 -1.30 2.92 -17.10
N ILE A 248 -0.20 3.63 -16.84
CA ILE A 248 0.18 4.87 -17.55
C ILE A 248 0.43 4.57 -19.02
N PHE A 249 1.13 3.47 -19.34
CA PHE A 249 1.36 3.06 -20.74
C PHE A 249 0.06 2.67 -21.43
N GLY A 250 -0.80 1.91 -20.76
CA GLY A 250 -2.12 1.49 -21.25
C GLY A 250 -3.05 2.67 -21.49
N LEU A 251 -3.14 3.61 -20.56
CA LEU A 251 -3.91 4.84 -20.69
C LEU A 251 -3.34 5.76 -21.78
N GLY A 252 -2.01 5.85 -21.88
CA GLY A 252 -1.33 6.57 -22.97
C GLY A 252 -1.68 6.00 -24.34
N ALA A 253 -1.67 4.68 -24.50
CA ALA A 253 -2.06 3.99 -25.73
C ALA A 253 -3.54 4.19 -26.06
N LEU A 254 -4.43 4.13 -25.06
CA LEU A 254 -5.87 4.35 -25.23
C LEU A 254 -6.18 5.80 -25.64
N GLY A 255 -5.46 6.77 -25.07
CA GLY A 255 -5.51 8.17 -25.47
C GLY A 255 -5.05 8.40 -26.92
N MET A 256 -3.97 7.73 -27.34
CA MET A 256 -3.52 7.77 -28.74
C MET A 256 -4.50 7.11 -29.71
N ALA A 257 -5.07 5.95 -29.36
CA ALA A 257 -6.09 5.27 -30.16
C ALA A 257 -7.36 6.11 -30.31
N TYR A 258 -7.79 6.79 -29.25
CA TYR A 258 -8.91 7.73 -29.30
C TYR A 258 -8.63 8.90 -30.24
N ARG A 259 -7.42 9.48 -30.20
CA ARG A 259 -7.01 10.58 -31.08
C ARG A 259 -6.94 10.14 -32.54
N ALA A 260 -6.43 8.94 -32.81
CA ALA A 260 -6.36 8.38 -34.18
C ALA A 260 -7.75 8.22 -34.82
N ARG A 261 -8.75 7.74 -34.08
CA ARG A 261 -10.14 7.59 -34.56
C ARG A 261 -10.83 8.91 -34.93
N ARG A 262 -10.44 10.02 -34.31
CA ARG A 262 -11.01 11.34 -34.65
C ARG A 262 -10.44 11.89 -35.95
N LYS A 263 -9.17 11.62 -36.26
CA LYS A 263 -8.55 12.05 -37.52
C LYS A 263 -9.06 11.28 -38.74
N SER A 264 -9.53 10.05 -38.60
CA SER A 264 -10.01 9.26 -39.74
C SER A 264 -11.43 9.61 -40.22
N LYS A 265 -12.13 10.54 -39.56
CA LYS A 265 -13.48 10.99 -39.91
C LYS A 265 -13.52 12.44 -40.42
N ALA A 266 -12.38 13.11 -40.46
CA ALA A 266 -12.18 14.43 -41.06
C ALA A 266 -11.39 14.24 -42.36
#